data_AF-A0A9E8SGE1-F1
#
_entry.id   AF-A0A9E8SGE1-F1
#
_cell.length_a   1.000
_cell.length_b   1.000
_cell.length_c   1.000
_cell.angle_alpha   90.00
_cell.angle_beta   90.00
_cell.angle_gamma   90.00
#
_symmetry.space_group_name_H-M   'P 1'
#
loop_
_entity.id
_entity.type
_entity.pdbx_description
1 polymer ?
#
loop_
_entity_poly.entity_id
_entity_poly.type
_entity_poly.pdbx_seq_one_letter_code
_entity_poly.pdbx_strand_id
1 'polypeptide(L)'
;MKTENFFPKVIVFFMAVFLFAATLSANEPVVMLNAQPVGDLATDYEITITVYHEGKGRSHYLEGVILLLNEVPIKVWQYSQKDSPKDFPLILKKRIKISPSGPSMIAAKATCTSDGENDRTSLQIVPGKSY
;
A
#
# COMPACT_ATOMS: atom_id res chain seq x y z
N MET A 1 -26.61 55.92 -4.45
CA MET A 1 -25.41 55.06 -4.60
C MET A 1 -25.84 53.63 -4.31
N LYS A 2 -25.89 52.75 -5.31
CA LYS A 2 -26.27 51.33 -5.12
C LYS A 2 -25.08 50.64 -4.46
N THR A 3 -25.24 50.22 -3.20
CA THR A 3 -24.28 49.32 -2.54
C THR A 3 -24.40 47.96 -3.21
N GLU A 4 -23.51 47.73 -4.18
CA GLU A 4 -23.47 46.46 -4.89
C GLU A 4 -23.14 45.32 -3.94
N ASN A 5 -23.84 44.20 -4.13
CA ASN A 5 -23.79 42.95 -3.37
C ASN A 5 -22.41 42.26 -3.45
N PHE A 6 -21.35 42.91 -2.96
CA PHE A 6 -19.97 42.45 -3.09
C PHE A 6 -19.60 41.42 -2.00
N PHE A 7 -20.19 41.54 -0.81
CA PHE A 7 -19.90 40.68 0.35
C PHE A 7 -20.36 39.20 0.24
N PRO A 8 -21.56 38.85 -0.27
CA PRO A 8 -22.01 37.45 -0.25
C PRO A 8 -21.31 36.56 -1.28
N LYS A 9 -20.73 37.13 -2.35
CA LYS A 9 -20.08 36.34 -3.42
C LYS A 9 -18.70 35.80 -3.01
N VAL A 10 -17.95 36.56 -2.21
CA VAL A 10 -16.62 36.15 -1.70
C VAL A 10 -16.75 35.01 -0.70
N ILE A 11 -17.74 35.07 0.20
CA ILE A 11 -17.99 34.03 1.21
C ILE A 11 -18.39 32.70 0.56
N VAL A 12 -19.26 32.74 -0.46
CA VAL A 12 -19.65 31.53 -1.21
C VAL A 12 -18.47 30.92 -1.98
N PHE A 13 -17.58 31.74 -2.53
CA PHE A 13 -16.36 31.28 -3.21
C PHE A 13 -15.40 30.57 -2.24
N PHE A 14 -15.10 31.17 -1.08
CA PHE A 14 -14.23 30.55 -0.07
C PHE A 14 -14.85 29.29 0.56
N MET A 15 -16.17 29.25 0.77
CA MET A 15 -16.85 28.05 1.27
C MET A 15 -16.81 26.90 0.25
N ALA A 16 -16.94 27.20 -1.04
CA ALA A 16 -16.80 26.20 -2.10
C ALA A 16 -15.37 25.64 -2.19
N VAL A 17 -14.33 26.47 -2.02
CA VAL A 17 -12.92 26.02 -1.96
C VAL A 17 -12.66 25.16 -0.73
N PHE A 18 -13.22 25.51 0.43
CA PHE A 18 -13.05 24.72 1.66
C PHE A 18 -13.78 23.37 1.60
N LEU A 19 -14.97 23.33 1.01
CA LEU A 19 -15.72 22.08 0.79
C LEU A 19 -15.06 21.18 -0.27
N PHE A 20 -14.34 21.74 -1.24
CA PHE A 20 -13.56 20.97 -2.22
C PHE A 20 -12.25 20.40 -1.64
N ALA A 21 -11.69 21.04 -0.62
CA ALA A 21 -10.47 20.56 0.05
C ALA A 21 -10.74 19.37 1.00
N ALA A 22 -11.96 19.22 1.50
CA ALA A 22 -12.32 18.18 2.46
C ALA A 22 -12.48 16.77 1.85
N THR A 23 -12.42 16.62 0.52
CA THR A 23 -12.53 15.32 -0.17
C THR A 23 -11.18 14.68 -0.52
N LEU A 24 -10.07 15.15 0.07
CA LEU A 24 -8.70 14.76 -0.32
C LEU A 24 -7.86 14.16 0.82
N SER A 25 -8.47 13.55 1.84
CA SER A 25 -7.71 12.69 2.75
C SER A 25 -7.65 11.29 2.18
N ALA A 26 -6.58 11.00 1.45
CA ALA A 26 -6.19 9.62 1.21
C ALA A 26 -5.48 9.06 2.45
N ASN A 27 -5.53 7.73 2.61
CA ASN A 27 -5.12 7.02 3.81
C ASN A 27 -3.77 6.33 3.64
N GLU A 28 -3.07 6.09 4.75
CA GLU A 28 -1.88 5.25 4.75
C GLU A 28 -2.16 3.86 4.14
N PRO A 29 -1.23 3.32 3.34
CA PRO A 29 -1.45 2.02 2.73
C PRO A 29 -1.44 0.91 3.79
N VAL A 30 -2.41 0.01 3.74
CA VAL A 30 -2.50 -1.15 4.63
C VAL A 30 -2.03 -2.39 3.88
N VAL A 31 -1.14 -3.18 4.50
CA VAL A 31 -0.57 -4.39 3.92
C VAL A 31 -1.06 -5.62 4.69
N MET A 32 -1.46 -6.66 3.95
CA MET A 32 -1.74 -7.98 4.50
C MET A 32 -0.85 -9.02 3.81
N LEU A 33 -0.43 -10.03 4.57
CA LEU A 33 0.40 -11.12 4.09
C LEU A 33 -0.31 -12.47 4.27
N ASN A 34 -0.19 -13.32 3.27
CA ASN A 34 -0.54 -14.74 3.33
C ASN A 34 0.61 -15.54 2.69
N ALA A 35 0.90 -16.70 3.25
CA ALA A 35 1.91 -17.61 2.72
C ALA A 35 1.37 -19.03 2.64
N GLN A 36 1.38 -19.59 1.42
CA GLN A 36 0.94 -20.97 1.19
C GLN A 36 2.08 -21.81 0.62
N PRO A 37 2.30 -23.03 1.11
CA PRO A 37 3.25 -23.95 0.50
C PRO A 37 2.80 -24.31 -0.93
N VAL A 38 3.75 -24.48 -1.84
CA VAL A 38 3.47 -24.78 -3.25
C VAL A 38 4.18 -26.06 -3.67
N GLY A 39 3.40 -27.04 -4.09
CA GLY A 39 3.89 -28.35 -4.48
C GLY A 39 4.34 -29.20 -3.29
N ASP A 40 5.17 -30.19 -3.57
CA ASP A 40 5.55 -31.21 -2.57
C ASP A 40 6.72 -30.77 -1.67
N LEU A 41 7.34 -29.62 -1.98
CA LEU A 41 8.47 -29.10 -1.22
C LEU A 41 7.98 -28.21 -0.08
N ALA A 42 8.19 -28.66 1.15
CA ALA A 42 7.87 -27.91 2.38
C ALA A 42 8.55 -26.53 2.49
N THR A 43 9.50 -26.20 1.59
CA THR A 43 10.25 -24.96 1.57
C THR A 43 9.85 -24.01 0.44
N ASP A 44 9.00 -24.43 -0.50
CA ASP A 44 8.50 -23.58 -1.58
C ASP A 44 7.19 -22.92 -1.13
N TYR A 45 7.11 -21.60 -1.21
CA TYR A 45 5.94 -20.83 -0.80
C TYR A 45 5.51 -19.82 -1.85
N GLU A 46 4.20 -19.68 -2.08
CA GLU A 46 3.60 -18.52 -2.74
C GLU A 46 3.20 -17.51 -1.66
N ILE A 47 3.86 -16.35 -1.69
CA ILE A 47 3.51 -15.21 -0.85
C ILE A 47 2.51 -14.36 -1.61
N THR A 48 1.36 -14.12 -0.99
CA THR A 48 0.36 -13.16 -1.47
C THR A 48 0.38 -11.93 -0.57
N ILE A 49 0.65 -10.78 -1.17
CA ILE A 49 0.63 -9.47 -0.52
C ILE A 49 -0.62 -8.77 -1.02
N THR A 50 -1.50 -8.39 -0.10
CA THR A 50 -2.70 -7.60 -0.40
C THR A 50 -2.50 -6.20 0.15
N VAL A 51 -2.52 -5.20 -0.72
CA VAL A 51 -2.36 -3.80 -0.35
C VAL A 51 -3.69 -3.09 -0.52
N TYR A 52 -4.10 -2.30 0.46
CA TYR A 52 -5.25 -1.40 0.40
C TYR A 52 -4.77 0.04 0.49
N HIS A 53 -5.25 0.90 -0.39
CA HIS A 53 -4.94 2.32 -0.42
C HIS A 53 -6.03 3.07 -1.19
N GLU A 54 -6.45 4.22 -0.68
CA GLU A 54 -7.42 5.10 -1.34
C GLU A 54 -6.72 6.28 -2.07
N GLY A 55 -5.42 6.48 -1.83
CA GLY A 55 -4.58 7.43 -2.56
C GLY A 55 -4.38 7.04 -4.02
N LYS A 56 -5.17 7.68 -4.91
CA LYS A 56 -5.12 7.49 -6.37
C LYS A 56 -4.90 8.80 -7.13
N GLY A 57 -4.53 9.85 -6.40
CA GLY A 57 -4.39 11.20 -6.91
C GLY A 57 -3.00 11.47 -7.47
N ARG A 58 -2.85 12.61 -8.17
CA ARG A 58 -1.54 13.04 -8.69
C ARG A 58 -0.53 13.27 -7.57
N SER A 59 -0.93 13.86 -6.45
CA SER A 59 -0.04 14.15 -5.32
C SER A 59 -0.04 13.06 -4.24
N HIS A 60 -0.88 12.03 -4.38
CA HIS A 60 -1.04 11.00 -3.37
C HIS A 60 -1.36 9.67 -4.06
N TYR A 61 -0.34 8.85 -4.25
CA TYR A 61 -0.42 7.54 -4.87
C TYR A 61 0.55 6.56 -4.21
N LEU A 62 0.32 5.26 -4.42
CA LEU A 62 1.23 4.20 -3.98
C LEU A 62 2.54 4.28 -4.79
N GLU A 63 3.67 4.53 -4.14
CA GLU A 63 5.01 4.61 -4.73
C GLU A 63 5.69 3.25 -4.82
N GLY A 64 5.38 2.35 -3.90
CA GLY A 64 6.00 1.04 -3.95
C GLY A 64 5.57 0.07 -2.87
N VAL A 65 5.97 -1.17 -3.08
CA VAL A 65 5.83 -2.27 -2.14
C VAL A 65 7.16 -3.01 -2.08
N ILE A 66 7.61 -3.34 -0.87
CA ILE A 66 8.84 -4.11 -0.64
C ILE A 66 8.47 -5.40 0.06
N LEU A 67 8.95 -6.54 -0.44
CA LEU A 67 8.92 -7.83 0.22
C LEU A 67 10.32 -8.16 0.74
N LEU A 68 10.40 -8.50 2.02
CA LEU A 68 11.61 -8.89 2.73
C LEU A 68 11.53 -10.35 3.17
N LEU A 69 12.68 -11.02 3.14
CA LEU A 69 12.92 -12.32 3.75
C LEU A 69 14.08 -12.19 4.73
N ASN A 70 13.83 -12.43 6.02
CA ASN A 70 14.80 -12.27 7.10
C ASN A 70 15.50 -10.90 7.06
N GLU A 71 14.71 -9.82 7.02
CA GLU A 71 15.18 -8.42 6.89
C GLU A 71 15.84 -8.05 5.56
N VAL A 72 16.05 -8.99 4.64
CA VAL A 72 16.67 -8.72 3.34
C VAL A 72 15.58 -8.49 2.28
N PRO A 73 15.57 -7.34 1.58
CA PRO A 73 14.67 -7.12 0.45
C PRO A 73 14.92 -8.15 -0.65
N ILE A 74 13.89 -8.92 -1.00
CA ILE A 74 13.94 -9.94 -2.07
C ILE A 74 13.13 -9.55 -3.29
N LYS A 75 12.20 -8.59 -3.14
CA LYS A 75 11.46 -8.01 -4.26
C LYS A 75 11.00 -6.60 -3.92
N VAL A 76 11.15 -5.72 -4.89
CA VAL A 76 10.63 -4.36 -4.84
C VAL A 76 9.72 -4.17 -6.06
N TRP A 77 8.54 -3.62 -5.83
CA TRP A 77 7.66 -3.05 -6.83
C TRP A 77 7.71 -1.54 -6.65
N GLN A 78 8.14 -0.82 -7.69
CA GLN A 78 8.17 0.64 -7.70
C GLN A 78 7.17 1.14 -8.72
N TYR A 79 6.51 2.23 -8.37
CA TYR A 79 5.51 2.89 -9.18
C TYR A 79 5.80 4.38 -9.21
N SER A 80 5.61 4.97 -10.37
CA SER A 80 5.47 6.41 -10.54
C SER A 80 3.99 6.80 -10.47
N GLN A 81 3.72 8.10 -10.47
CA GLN A 81 2.36 8.63 -10.58
C GLN A 81 1.58 8.06 -11.77
N LYS A 82 2.25 7.76 -12.90
CA LYS A 82 1.57 7.40 -14.16
C LYS A 82 1.13 5.93 -14.19
N ASP A 83 1.87 5.07 -13.51
CA ASP A 83 1.71 3.62 -13.50
C ASP A 83 1.35 3.05 -12.13
N SER A 84 1.13 3.92 -11.13
CA SER A 84 0.60 3.52 -9.83
C SER A 84 -0.77 2.83 -10.00
N PRO A 85 -0.99 1.69 -9.31
CA PRO A 85 -2.26 1.00 -9.34
C PRO A 85 -3.43 1.91 -8.96
N LYS A 86 -4.49 1.86 -9.77
CA LYS A 86 -5.71 2.65 -9.55
C LYS A 86 -6.83 1.84 -8.91
N ASP A 87 -6.70 0.52 -8.90
CA ASP A 87 -7.69 -0.38 -8.34
C ASP A 87 -7.09 -1.08 -7.13
N PHE A 88 -7.82 -1.01 -6.01
CA PHE A 88 -7.45 -1.65 -4.75
C PHE A 88 -8.59 -2.56 -4.29
N PRO A 89 -8.29 -3.70 -3.63
CA PRO A 89 -6.95 -4.10 -3.20
C PRO A 89 -6.02 -4.51 -4.34
N LEU A 90 -4.76 -4.08 -4.25
CA LEU A 90 -3.68 -4.52 -5.13
C LEU A 90 -3.18 -5.86 -4.61
N ILE A 91 -3.20 -6.89 -5.46
CA ILE A 91 -2.74 -8.23 -5.12
C ILE A 91 -1.41 -8.50 -5.82
N LEU A 92 -0.36 -8.72 -5.05
CA LEU A 92 0.98 -9.07 -5.55
C LEU A 92 1.32 -10.48 -5.10
N LYS A 93 1.86 -11.28 -6.02
CA LYS A 93 2.28 -12.65 -5.74
C LYS A 93 3.76 -12.84 -6.00
N LYS A 94 4.43 -13.60 -5.13
CA LYS A 94 5.83 -13.97 -5.30
C LYS A 94 6.09 -15.36 -4.75
N ARG A 95 6.60 -16.26 -5.60
CA ARG A 95 7.14 -17.54 -5.15
C ARG A 95 8.53 -17.35 -4.54
N ILE A 96 8.76 -17.93 -3.36
CA ILE A 96 10.04 -17.88 -2.63
C ILE A 96 10.41 -19.28 -2.15
N LYS A 97 11.71 -19.46 -1.88
CA LYS A 97 12.24 -20.62 -1.16
C LYS A 97 12.71 -20.19 0.22
N ILE A 98 12.32 -20.92 1.24
CA ILE A 98 12.73 -20.67 2.63
C ILE A 98 13.73 -21.72 3.10
N SER A 99 14.42 -21.42 4.21
CA SER A 99 15.37 -22.38 4.77
C SER A 99 14.64 -23.64 5.29
N PRO A 100 15.15 -24.86 5.01
CA PRO A 100 14.64 -26.07 5.65
C PRO A 100 15.04 -26.19 7.12
N SER A 101 16.04 -25.42 7.57
CA SER A 101 16.64 -25.56 8.91
C SER A 101 15.91 -24.81 10.01
N GLY A 102 14.83 -24.08 9.71
CA GLY A 102 14.10 -23.32 10.73
C GLY A 102 13.10 -22.31 10.17
N PRO A 103 12.43 -21.56 11.05
CA PRO A 103 11.48 -20.53 10.64
C PRO A 103 12.18 -19.43 9.83
N SER A 104 11.45 -18.86 8.88
CA SER A 104 11.85 -17.65 8.17
C SER A 104 10.86 -16.54 8.46
N MET A 105 11.34 -15.30 8.52
CA MET A 105 10.49 -14.12 8.68
C MET A 105 10.24 -13.51 7.31
N ILE A 106 8.99 -13.46 6.88
CA ILE A 106 8.61 -12.63 5.74
C ILE A 106 8.03 -11.32 6.25
N ALA A 107 8.27 -10.25 5.53
CA ALA A 107 7.62 -8.98 5.81
C ALA A 107 7.36 -8.19 4.55
N ALA A 108 6.33 -7.36 4.59
CA ALA A 108 6.05 -6.43 3.52
C ALA A 108 5.71 -5.05 4.06
N LYS A 109 6.07 -4.07 3.26
CA LYS A 109 5.80 -2.65 3.50
C LYS A 109 5.34 -2.00 2.21
N ALA A 110 4.49 -0.99 2.34
CA ALA A 110 4.01 -0.18 1.25
C ALA A 110 4.34 1.29 1.56
N THR A 111 4.70 2.04 0.52
CA THR A 111 5.03 3.46 0.62
C THR A 111 4.12 4.25 -0.30
N CYS A 112 3.59 5.37 0.18
CA CYS A 112 2.84 6.33 -0.61
C CYS A 112 3.48 7.72 -0.53
N THR A 113 3.19 8.55 -1.53
CA THR A 113 3.83 9.87 -1.72
C THR A 113 3.55 10.86 -0.60
N SER A 114 2.38 10.78 0.05
CA SER A 114 1.92 11.76 1.04
C SER A 114 2.09 11.29 2.48
N ASP A 115 1.74 10.04 2.77
CA ASP A 115 1.78 9.51 4.14
C ASP A 115 3.06 8.70 4.43
N GLY A 116 3.91 8.49 3.42
CA GLY A 116 5.17 7.77 3.58
C GLY A 116 5.01 6.25 3.65
N GLU A 117 5.87 5.60 4.43
CA GLU A 117 5.88 4.14 4.60
C GLU A 117 4.89 3.73 5.69
N ASN A 118 4.11 2.68 5.43
CA ASN A 118 3.19 2.14 6.42
C ASN A 118 3.90 1.35 7.53
N ASP A 119 3.13 1.00 8.56
CA ASP A 119 3.56 0.03 9.55
C ASP A 119 3.81 -1.34 8.89
N ARG A 120 5.03 -1.83 9.08
CA ARG A 120 5.50 -3.11 8.55
C ARG A 120 4.60 -4.25 9.02
N THR A 121 4.11 -5.04 8.08
CA THR A 121 3.45 -6.32 8.37
C THR A 121 4.44 -7.46 8.24
N SER A 122 4.51 -8.34 9.23
CA SER A 122 5.41 -9.49 9.26
C SER A 122 4.67 -10.78 9.58
N LEU A 123 5.20 -11.89 9.06
CA LEU A 123 4.69 -13.23 9.27
C LEU A 123 5.87 -14.20 9.40
N GLN A 124 5.86 -15.00 10.45
CA GLN A 124 6.82 -16.08 10.62
C GLN A 124 6.30 -17.34 9.94
N ILE A 125 7.07 -17.87 8.99
CA ILE A 125 6.73 -19.09 8.26
C ILE A 125 7.66 -20.23 8.67
N VAL A 126 7.07 -21.38 9.00
CA VAL A 126 7.76 -22.63 9.32
C VAL A 126 7.60 -23.57 8.13
N PRO A 127 8.64 -24.31 7.70
CA PRO A 127 8.51 -25.27 6.59
C PRO A 127 7.31 -26.22 6.74
N GLY A 128 6.53 -26.37 5.67
CA GLY A 128 5.37 -27.27 5.59
C GLY A 128 4.07 -26.79 6.24
N LYS A 129 3.93 -25.50 6.60
CA LYS A 129 2.71 -24.93 7.22
C LYS A 129 2.13 -23.80 6.39
N SER A 130 0.80 -23.69 6.35
CA SER A 130 0.08 -22.56 5.73
C SER A 130 -0.21 -21.46 6.74
N TYR A 131 -0.34 -20.21 6.26
CA TYR A 131 -0.54 -19.01 7.06
C TYR A 131 -1.44 -17.98 6.38
#